data_AF-A0A1M4TPB6-F1
#
_entry.id   AF-A0A1M4TPB6-F1
#
_cell.length_a   1.000
_cell.length_b   1.000
_cell.length_c   1.000
_cell.angle_alpha   90.00
_cell.angle_beta   90.00
_cell.angle_gamma   90.00
#
_symmetry.space_group_name_H-M   'P 1'
#
loop_
_entity.id
_entity.type
_entity.pdbx_description
1 polymer ?
#
loop_
_entity_poly.entity_id
_entity_poly.type
_entity_poly.pdbx_seq_one_letter_code
_entity_poly.pdbx_strand_id
1 'polypeptide(L)'
;MMRALFLIPAVAVLAACVPPGPVSEKPKGPPLEIVEAARAADTTRVVLRYKDGAAIPTADENRAVLRAMEIACREGESAIPDTRTRKDGLLTVNIFCVGVLQSDQVIDGSRLKT
;
A
#
# COMPACT_ATOMS: atom_id res chain seq x y z
N MET A 1 -11.77 26.11 -59.83
CA MET A 1 -10.56 25.72 -59.07
C MET A 1 -10.38 26.68 -57.92
N MET A 2 -10.75 26.30 -56.70
CA MET A 2 -10.49 27.08 -55.49
C MET A 2 -10.86 26.26 -54.25
N ARG A 3 -9.92 26.09 -53.33
CA ARG A 3 -10.18 26.28 -51.90
C ARG A 3 -8.87 26.47 -51.15
N ALA A 4 -8.77 27.67 -50.60
CA ALA A 4 -7.71 28.13 -49.73
C ALA A 4 -7.92 27.64 -48.29
N LEU A 5 -6.80 27.68 -47.56
CA LEU A 5 -6.59 27.49 -46.13
C LEU A 5 -7.69 28.09 -45.24
N PHE A 6 -7.90 27.53 -44.04
CA PHE A 6 -7.51 28.20 -42.79
C PHE A 6 -7.81 27.38 -41.51
N LEU A 7 -6.81 27.39 -40.62
CA LEU A 7 -6.86 27.45 -39.14
C LEU A 7 -7.34 26.23 -38.31
N ILE A 8 -6.34 25.62 -37.68
CA ILE A 8 -6.39 24.99 -36.35
C ILE A 8 -6.60 26.11 -35.30
N PRO A 9 -7.48 25.94 -34.29
CA PRO A 9 -6.94 25.98 -32.92
C PRO A 9 -7.63 25.04 -31.91
N ALA A 10 -6.79 24.38 -31.13
CA ALA A 10 -6.83 24.27 -29.66
C ALA A 10 -8.16 23.89 -28.96
N VAL A 11 -8.28 22.60 -28.63
CA VAL A 11 -8.83 22.13 -27.35
C VAL A 11 -7.92 20.97 -26.92
N ALA A 12 -6.84 21.19 -26.17
CA ALA A 12 -6.86 21.47 -24.72
C ALA A 12 -7.81 20.54 -23.95
N VAL A 13 -7.68 19.23 -24.12
CA VAL A 13 -8.00 18.30 -23.03
C VAL A 13 -6.68 17.87 -22.43
N LEU A 14 -6.45 18.38 -21.21
CA LEU A 14 -5.33 18.07 -20.33
C LEU A 14 -5.28 16.55 -20.06
N ALA A 15 -4.68 15.79 -20.97
CA ALA A 15 -3.95 14.60 -20.58
C ALA A 15 -2.80 15.13 -19.73
N ALA A 16 -2.97 15.08 -18.41
CA ALA A 16 -1.94 15.44 -17.45
C ALA A 16 -0.66 14.71 -17.86
N CYS A 17 0.27 15.52 -18.36
CA CYS A 17 1.63 15.20 -18.68
C CYS A 17 2.30 14.85 -17.35
N VAL A 18 2.10 13.62 -16.87
CA VAL A 18 3.06 13.03 -15.96
C VAL A 18 4.10 12.42 -16.88
N PRO A 19 5.26 13.07 -17.08
CA PRO A 19 6.34 12.42 -17.81
C PRO A 19 6.57 11.05 -17.18
N PRO A 20 6.99 10.02 -17.94
CA PRO A 20 7.58 8.83 -17.34
C PRO A 20 8.86 9.28 -16.64
N GLY A 21 8.72 9.83 -15.43
CA GLY A 21 9.82 9.99 -14.50
C GLY A 21 10.38 8.59 -14.25
N PRO A 22 11.68 8.48 -13.97
CA PRO A 22 12.29 7.19 -13.66
C PRO A 22 11.40 6.49 -12.63
N VAL A 23 10.90 5.33 -13.03
CA VAL A 23 10.10 4.44 -12.20
C VAL A 23 10.84 4.34 -10.87
N SER A 24 10.19 4.80 -9.80
CA SER A 24 10.73 4.79 -8.44
C SER A 24 11.51 3.49 -8.22
N GLU A 25 12.83 3.59 -8.08
CA GLU A 25 13.68 2.43 -7.84
C GLU A 25 13.12 1.67 -6.63
N LYS A 26 12.51 0.50 -6.89
CA LYS A 26 12.40 -0.55 -5.88
C LYS A 26 13.83 -0.83 -5.35
N PRO A 27 13.98 -1.14 -4.06
CA PRO A 27 14.97 -0.56 -3.14
C PRO A 27 16.46 -0.64 -3.50
N LYS A 28 17.18 0.41 -3.10
CA LYS A 28 18.65 0.49 -2.97
C LYS A 28 19.25 -0.31 -1.81
N GLY A 29 18.41 -0.95 -0.98
CA GLY A 29 18.84 -1.73 0.19
C GLY A 29 18.80 -3.24 -0.07
N PRO A 30 19.42 -4.06 0.82
CA PRO A 30 19.30 -5.50 0.75
C PRO A 30 17.83 -5.92 0.73
N PRO A 31 17.50 -7.08 0.12
CA PRO A 31 16.15 -7.60 0.19
C PRO A 31 15.70 -7.77 1.65
N LEU A 32 14.42 -7.50 1.92
CA LEU A 32 13.81 -7.72 3.23
C LEU A 32 13.54 -9.23 3.46
N GLU A 33 13.64 -9.63 4.72
CA GLU A 33 13.31 -10.95 5.25
C GLU A 33 12.17 -10.83 6.26
N ILE A 34 11.23 -11.77 6.21
CA ILE A 34 10.17 -11.92 7.20
C ILE A 34 10.67 -12.87 8.27
N VAL A 35 10.91 -12.36 9.46
CA VAL A 35 11.36 -13.15 10.61
C VAL A 35 10.18 -13.86 11.26
N GLU A 36 9.04 -13.18 11.33
CA GLU A 36 7.81 -13.68 11.94
C GLU A 36 6.61 -13.04 11.24
N ALA A 37 5.58 -13.83 10.96
CA ALA A 37 4.27 -13.35 10.56
C ALA A 37 3.21 -14.16 11.30
N ALA A 38 2.54 -13.53 12.27
CA ALA A 38 1.55 -14.17 13.12
C ALA A 38 0.22 -13.41 13.05
N ARG A 39 -0.85 -14.10 12.66
CA ARG A 39 -2.19 -13.53 12.59
C ARG A 39 -3.02 -13.93 13.82
N ALA A 40 -3.64 -12.93 14.44
CA ALA A 40 -4.60 -13.07 15.52
C ALA A 40 -5.86 -12.27 15.17
N ALA A 41 -6.97 -12.98 14.92
CA ALA A 41 -8.22 -12.41 14.42
C ALA A 41 -7.99 -11.51 13.19
N ASP A 42 -8.32 -10.22 13.30
CA ASP A 42 -8.21 -9.23 12.24
C ASP A 42 -6.86 -8.52 12.23
N THR A 43 -5.92 -8.89 13.11
CA THR A 43 -4.59 -8.26 13.18
C THR A 43 -3.51 -9.27 12.80
N THR A 44 -2.61 -8.86 11.92
CA THR A 44 -1.39 -9.59 11.59
C THR A 44 -0.18 -8.81 12.07
N ARG A 45 0.62 -9.45 12.92
CA ARG A 45 1.93 -8.97 13.35
C ARG A 45 2.97 -9.47 12.36
N VAL A 46 3.74 -8.57 11.77
CA VAL A 46 4.83 -8.87 10.84
C VAL A 46 6.13 -8.31 11.39
N VAL A 47 7.15 -9.15 11.50
CA VAL A 47 8.50 -8.76 11.94
C VAL A 47 9.47 -8.87 10.77
N LEU A 48 10.16 -7.78 10.48
CA LEU A 48 11.03 -7.62 9.32
C LEU A 48 12.46 -7.26 9.71
N ARG A 49 13.42 -7.72 8.90
CA ARG A 49 14.81 -7.27 8.87
C ARG A 49 15.35 -7.31 7.44
N TYR A 50 16.56 -6.81 7.19
CA TYR A 50 17.24 -7.14 5.94
C TYR A 50 17.83 -8.55 5.95
N LYS A 51 17.89 -9.20 4.78
CA LYS A 51 18.42 -10.57 4.64
C LYS A 51 19.88 -10.72 5.06
N ASP A 52 20.66 -9.64 5.05
CA ASP A 52 22.04 -9.61 5.54
C ASP A 52 22.11 -9.50 7.07
N GLY A 53 20.96 -9.45 7.76
CA GLY A 53 20.86 -9.28 9.21
C GLY A 53 20.97 -7.83 9.67
N ALA A 54 21.14 -6.86 8.77
CA ALA A 54 21.22 -5.46 9.12
C ALA A 54 19.85 -4.90 9.56
N ALA A 55 19.90 -3.88 10.41
CA ALA A 55 18.71 -3.15 10.84
C ALA A 55 18.13 -2.33 9.68
N ILE A 56 16.80 -2.25 9.61
CA ILE A 56 16.11 -1.43 8.61
C ILE A 56 16.26 0.06 9.00
N PRO A 57 16.91 0.89 8.16
CA PRO A 57 17.07 2.31 8.43
C PRO A 57 15.72 3.03 8.33
N THR A 58 15.58 4.14 9.06
CA THR A 58 14.35 4.95 9.06
C THR A 58 13.92 5.37 7.65
N ALA A 59 14.88 5.61 6.75
CA ALA A 59 14.60 5.99 5.35
C ALA A 59 13.86 4.90 4.55
N ASP A 60 14.01 3.62 4.92
CA ASP A 60 13.36 2.49 4.25
C ASP A 60 12.18 1.91 5.05
N GLU A 61 11.81 2.52 6.19
CA GLU A 61 10.74 2.03 7.06
C GLU A 61 9.40 1.96 6.33
N ASN A 62 9.01 3.02 5.62
CA ASN A 62 7.75 3.04 4.87
C ASN A 62 7.68 1.93 3.81
N ARG A 63 8.82 1.61 3.20
CA ARG A 63 8.92 0.53 2.22
C ARG A 63 8.74 -0.84 2.89
N ALA A 64 9.35 -1.02 4.05
CA ALA A 64 9.19 -2.23 4.85
C ALA A 64 7.73 -2.41 5.33
N VAL A 65 7.06 -1.33 5.72
CA VAL A 65 5.64 -1.34 6.09
C VAL A 65 4.76 -1.73 4.90
N LEU A 66 5.00 -1.17 3.71
CA LEU A 66 4.26 -1.57 2.50
C LEU A 66 4.47 -3.05 2.18
N ARG A 67 5.70 -3.55 2.34
CA ARG A 67 5.99 -4.98 2.15
C ARG A 67 5.28 -5.84 3.20
N ALA A 68 5.20 -5.40 4.44
CA ALA A 68 4.42 -6.08 5.48
C ALA A 68 2.93 -6.13 5.11
N MET A 69 2.38 -5.05 4.57
CA MET A 69 0.98 -4.98 4.12
C MET A 69 0.69 -5.96 2.98
N GLU A 70 1.60 -6.11 2.02
CA GLU A 70 1.45 -7.05 0.89
C GLU A 70 1.32 -8.53 1.33
N ILE A 71 1.82 -8.88 2.52
CA ILE A 71 1.84 -10.26 3.02
C ILE A 71 0.89 -10.51 4.18
N ALA A 72 0.41 -9.45 4.84
CA ALA A 72 -0.30 -9.55 6.11
C ALA A 72 -1.73 -10.11 5.96
N CYS A 73 -2.38 -9.79 4.84
CA CYS A 73 -3.80 -10.04 4.65
C CYS A 73 -4.07 -11.07 3.55
N ARG A 74 -5.22 -11.74 3.64
CA ARG A 74 -5.68 -12.72 2.65
C ARG A 74 -6.25 -12.01 1.43
N GLU A 75 -6.45 -12.77 0.35
CA GLU A 75 -7.16 -12.27 -0.82
C GLU A 75 -8.58 -11.79 -0.44
N GLY A 76 -8.95 -10.60 -0.90
CA GLY A 76 -10.22 -9.94 -0.56
C GLY A 76 -10.19 -9.08 0.71
N GLU A 77 -9.08 -9.06 1.46
CA GLU A 77 -8.89 -8.19 2.62
C GLU A 77 -8.03 -6.98 2.25
N SER A 78 -8.34 -5.83 2.86
CA SER A 78 -7.53 -4.61 2.78
C SER A 78 -6.65 -4.48 4.01
N ALA A 79 -5.36 -4.24 3.80
CA ALA A 79 -4.39 -4.03 4.86
C ALA A 79 -4.38 -2.57 5.34
N ILE A 80 -4.54 -2.35 6.64
CA ILE A 80 -4.44 -1.06 7.31
C ILE A 80 -3.31 -1.14 8.33
N PRO A 81 -2.21 -0.38 8.16
CA PRO A 81 -1.12 -0.40 9.14
C PRO A 81 -1.58 0.31 10.42
N ASP A 82 -1.34 -0.32 11.56
CA ASP A 82 -1.71 0.19 12.88
C ASP A 82 -0.51 0.81 13.57
N THR A 83 0.36 -0.05 14.10
CA THR A 83 1.49 0.35 14.92
C THR A 83 2.80 -0.19 14.36
N ARG A 84 3.88 0.55 14.65
CA ARG A 84 5.24 0.23 14.22
C ARG A 84 6.15 0.34 15.42
N THR A 85 6.94 -0.70 15.68
CA THR A 85 7.91 -0.69 16.77
C THR A 85 9.25 -1.19 16.29
N ARG A 86 10.32 -0.56 16.78
CA ARG A 86 11.71 -0.95 16.51
C ARG A 86 12.35 -1.48 17.77
N LYS A 87 12.94 -2.67 17.67
CA LYS A 87 13.68 -3.28 18.76
C LYS A 87 14.74 -4.22 18.20
N ASP A 88 15.97 -4.15 18.71
CA ASP A 88 17.05 -5.08 18.39
C ASP A 88 17.32 -5.23 16.87
N GLY A 89 17.19 -4.14 16.11
CA GLY A 89 17.36 -4.13 14.65
C GLY A 89 16.17 -4.68 13.84
N LEU A 90 15.12 -5.12 14.51
CA LEU A 90 13.88 -5.60 13.91
C LEU A 90 12.84 -4.48 13.82
N LEU A 91 12.10 -4.48 12.71
CA LEU A 91 10.90 -3.67 12.56
C LEU A 91 9.67 -4.57 12.72
N THR A 92 8.90 -4.36 13.78
CA THR A 92 7.60 -5.00 13.95
C THR A 92 6.51 -4.06 13.46
N VAL A 93 5.64 -4.55 12.59
CA VAL A 93 4.49 -3.83 12.03
C VAL A 93 3.24 -4.63 12.37
N ASN A 94 2.27 -4.02 13.03
CA ASN A 94 0.94 -4.58 13.21
C ASN A 94 0.01 -4.05 12.13
N ILE A 95 -0.76 -4.93 11.52
CA ILE A 95 -1.60 -4.62 10.37
C ILE A 95 -2.99 -5.18 10.63
N PHE A 96 -4.01 -4.34 10.55
CA PHE A 96 -5.40 -4.78 10.53
C PHE A 96 -5.79 -5.21 9.11
N CYS A 97 -6.41 -6.37 8.98
CA CYS A 97 -6.93 -6.92 7.74
C CYS A 97 -8.45 -6.81 7.74
N VAL A 98 -8.98 -5.91 6.92
CA VAL A 98 -10.41 -5.62 6.85
C VAL A 98 -10.98 -6.18 5.56
N GLY A 99 -11.90 -7.14 5.67
CA GLY A 99 -12.69 -7.62 4.53
C GLY A 99 -13.96 -6.78 4.37
N VAL A 100 -14.28 -6.36 3.15
CA VAL A 100 -15.58 -5.77 2.84
C VAL A 100 -16.48 -6.88 2.33
N LEU A 101 -17.48 -7.26 3.13
CA LEU A 101 -18.56 -8.11 2.64
C LEU A 101 -19.52 -7.23 1.84
N GLN A 102 -19.51 -7.36 0.51
CA GLN A 102 -20.62 -6.83 -0.29
C GLN A 102 -21.85 -7.67 0.00
N SER A 103 -22.79 -7.09 0.75
CA SER A 103 -24.12 -7.65 0.93
C SER A 103 -25.13 -6.76 0.20
N ASP A 104 -26.05 -7.41 -0.50
CA ASP A 104 -27.28 -6.83 -1.04
C ASP A 104 -28.32 -6.54 0.06
N GLN A 105 -28.03 -6.91 1.31
CA GLN A 105 -28.88 -6.61 2.45
C GLN A 105 -28.77 -5.13 2.81
N VAL A 106 -29.87 -4.40 2.61
CA VAL A 106 -30.07 -3.10 3.23
C VAL A 106 -30.15 -3.33 4.74
N ILE A 107 -29.11 -2.89 5.47
CA ILE A 107 -29.13 -2.91 6.93
C ILE A 107 -30.10 -1.83 7.38
N ASP A 108 -31.32 -2.24 7.74
CA ASP A 108 -32.29 -1.36 8.39
C ASP A 108 -31.79 -1.00 9.80
N GLY A 109 -31.30 0.24 9.94
CA GLY A 109 -30.78 0.79 11.18
C GLY A 109 -31.82 0.98 12.28
N SER A 110 -33.10 0.65 12.04
CA SER A 110 -34.21 0.80 12.99
C SER A 110 -34.03 0.09 14.33
N ARG A 111 -33.10 -0.88 14.42
CA ARG A 111 -32.80 -1.64 15.65
C ARG A 111 -31.43 -1.37 16.26
N LEU A 112 -30.63 -0.47 15.69
CA LEU A 112 -29.34 -0.09 16.28
C LEU A 112 -29.60 0.82 17.49
N LYS A 113 -29.17 0.38 18.68
CA LYS A 113 -29.18 1.23 19.88
C LYS A 113 -27.90 2.04 19.95
N THR A 114 -28.05 3.37 20.03
CA THR A 114 -26.99 4.35 20.34
C THR A 114 -26.66 4.35 21.82
#